data_AF-A0A358XY12-F1
#
_entry.id   AF-A0A358XY12-F1
#
_cell.length_a   1.000
_cell.length_b   1.000
_cell.length_c   1.000
_cell.angle_alpha   90.00
_cell.angle_beta   90.00
_cell.angle_gamma   90.00
#
_symmetry.space_group_name_H-M   'P 1'
#
loop_
_entity.id
_entity.type
_entity.pdbx_description
1 polymer ?
#
loop_
_entity_poly.entity_id
_entity_poly.type
_entity_poly.pdbx_seq_one_letter_code
_entity_poly.pdbx_strand_id
1 'polypeptide(L)' 'LTGLTLAEYFRDEEGQDVLFFVDNIFRFTQAGSEVSALLGRIPSAVGYQPTLATDMGALQERITTTNKGSIT' A
#
# COMPACT_ATOMS: atom_id res chain seq x y z
N LEU A 1 -5.41 2.47 0.35
CA LEU A 1 -5.05 2.91 1.72
C LEU A 1 -6.18 2.69 2.73
N THR A 2 -7.43 3.00 2.39
CA THR A 2 -8.59 2.85 3.29
C THR A 2 -8.73 1.47 3.93
N GLY A 3 -8.60 0.38 3.15
CA GLY A 3 -8.68 -0.99 3.69
C GLY A 3 -7.56 -1.33 4.67
N LEU A 4 -6.33 -0.87 4.39
CA LEU A 4 -5.18 -1.05 5.27
C LEU A 4 -5.38 -0.29 6.60
N THR A 5 -5.94 0.91 6.56
CA THR A 5 -6.25 1.68 7.77
C THR A 5 -7.29 0.99 8.65
N LEU A 6 -8.26 0.31 8.05
CA LEU A 6 -9.22 -0.49 8.81
C LEU A 6 -8.55 -1.71 9.46
N ALA A 7 -7.67 -2.39 8.71
CA ALA A 7 -6.89 -3.52 9.24
C ALA A 7 -5.95 -3.08 10.37
N GLU A 8 -5.33 -1.90 10.27
CA GLU A 8 -4.51 -1.32 11.33
C GLU A 8 -5.31 -1.00 12.58
N TYR A 9 -6.56 -0.53 12.46
CA TYR A 9 -7.41 -0.33 13.63
C TYR A 9 -7.64 -1.66 14.39
N PHE A 10 -7.96 -2.74 13.68
CA PHE A 10 -8.13 -4.05 14.30
C PHE A 10 -6.83 -4.60 14.90
N ARG A 11 -5.67 -4.31 14.29
CA ARG A 11 -4.35 -4.67 14.83
C ARG A 11 -3.99 -3.85 16.08
N ASP A 12 -4.16 -2.52 16.03
CA ASP A 12 -3.57 -1.59 16.99
C ASP A 12 -4.50 -1.22 18.15
N GLU A 13 -5.81 -1.14 17.91
CA GLU A 13 -6.82 -0.79 18.91
C GLU A 13 -7.51 -2.04 19.47
N GLU A 14 -7.85 -3.01 18.62
CA GLU A 14 -8.49 -4.26 19.06
C GLU A 14 -7.50 -5.39 19.37
N GLY A 15 -6.22 -5.26 18.98
CA GLY A 15 -5.17 -6.23 19.30
C GLY A 15 -5.35 -7.60 18.64
N GLN A 16 -5.95 -7.63 17.44
CA GLN A 16 -6.28 -8.85 16.73
C GLN A 16 -5.25 -9.19 15.64
N ASP A 17 -5.22 -10.47 15.28
CA ASP A 17 -4.54 -10.95 14.08
C ASP A 17 -5.50 -10.86 12.90
N VAL A 18 -5.16 -9.97 11.95
CA VAL A 18 -6.01 -9.59 10.82
C VAL A 18 -5.47 -10.22 9.56
N LEU A 19 -6.30 -10.98 8.85
CA LEU A 19 -5.99 -11.47 7.51
C LEU A 19 -6.48 -10.45 6.48
N PHE A 20 -5.56 -9.82 5.74
CA PHE A 20 -5.83 -8.71 4.83
C PHE A 20 -5.64 -9.12 3.36
N PHE A 21 -6.75 -9.27 2.65
CA PHE A 21 -6.72 -9.60 1.22
C PHE A 21 -6.72 -8.34 0.35
N VAL A 22 -5.66 -8.20 -0.46
CA VAL A 22 -5.57 -7.14 -1.49
C VAL A 22 -5.72 -7.74 -2.87
N ASP A 23 -6.86 -7.47 -3.51
CA ASP A 23 -7.12 -7.82 -4.91
C ASP A 23 -7.34 -6.54 -5.74
N ASN A 24 -6.51 -6.16 -6.71
CA ASN A 24 -5.20 -6.70 -7.12
C ASN A 24 -4.15 -5.61 -6.89
N ILE A 25 -3.03 -5.94 -6.22
CA ILE A 25 -1.99 -4.95 -5.89
C ILE A 25 -1.40 -4.26 -7.14
N PHE A 26 -1.38 -4.91 -8.30
CA PHE A 26 -0.92 -4.29 -9.54
C PHE A 26 -1.80 -3.10 -9.98
N ARG A 27 -3.10 -3.14 -9.66
CA ARG A 27 -4.04 -2.04 -9.99
C ARG A 27 -3.72 -0.78 -9.20
N PHE A 28 -3.20 -0.91 -7.98
CA PHE A 28 -2.70 0.22 -7.20
C PHE A 28 -1.52 0.91 -7.90
N THR A 29 -0.55 0.12 -8.35
CA THR A 29 0.61 0.63 -9.11
C THR A 29 0.20 1.28 -10.43
N GLN A 30 -0.66 0.64 -11.21
CA GLN A 30 -1.13 1.16 -12.50
C GLN A 30 -1.82 2.52 -12.35
N ALA A 31 -2.75 2.64 -11.39
CA ALA A 31 -3.42 3.90 -11.11
C ALA A 31 -2.40 4.99 -10.70
N GLY A 32 -1.36 4.62 -9.95
CA GLY A 32 -0.25 5.50 -9.62
C GLY A 32 0.49 6.04 -10.85
N SER A 33 0.77 5.18 -11.83
CA SER A 33 1.39 5.59 -13.10
C SER A 33 0.51 6.57 -13.88
N GLU A 34 -0.79 6.29 -13.98
CA GLU A 34 -1.76 7.13 -14.69
C GLU A 34 -1.85 8.53 -14.06
N VAL A 35 -1.93 8.61 -12.73
CA VAL A 35 -1.95 9.89 -12.00
C VAL A 35 -0.61 10.61 -12.12
N SER A 36 0.51 9.91 -12.04
CA SER A 36 1.84 10.50 -12.19
C SER A 36 2.05 11.13 -13.57
N ALA A 37 1.53 10.49 -14.62
CA ALA A 37 1.56 11.03 -15.97
C ALA A 37 0.71 12.30 -16.09
N LEU A 38 -0.50 12.33 -15.50
CA LEU A 38 -1.35 13.52 -15.47
C LEU A 38 -0.73 14.69 -14.69
N LEU A 39 0.08 14.40 -13.66
CA LEU A 39 0.81 15.40 -12.88
C LEU A 39 2.10 15.90 -13.57
N GLY A 40 2.37 15.47 -14.81
CA GLY A 40 3.53 15.90 -15.58
C GLY A 40 4.88 15.41 -15.04
N ARG A 41 4.87 14.38 -14.19
CA ARG A 41 6.12 13.79 -13.69
C ARG A 41 6.78 12.98 -14.81
N ILE A 42 8.09 13.10 -14.92
CA ILE A 42 8.87 12.32 -15.89
C ILE A 42 8.71 10.82 -15.54
N PRO A 43 8.26 9.97 -16.47
CA PRO A 43 8.11 8.54 -16.22
C PRO A 43 9.47 7.89 -15.99
N SER A 44 9.50 6.89 -15.11
CA SER A 44 10.65 6.05 -14.85
C SER A 44 10.66 4.83 -15.80
N ALA A 45 11.49 3.83 -15.48
CA ALA A 45 11.61 2.61 -16.26
C ALA A 45 10.23 1.98 -16.57
N VAL A 46 10.03 1.59 -17.83
CA VAL A 46 8.81 0.90 -18.31
C VAL A 46 7.52 1.74 -18.18
N GLY A 47 7.61 3.04 -17.90
CA GLY A 47 6.45 3.94 -17.81
C GLY A 47 5.82 4.03 -16.42
N TYR A 48 6.47 3.48 -15.39
CA TYR A 48 6.02 3.63 -14.01
C TYR A 48 6.30 5.02 -13.44
N GLN A 49 5.55 5.40 -12.41
CA GLN A 49 5.87 6.61 -11.65
C GLN A 49 7.27 6.51 -11.00
N PRO A 50 8.04 7.61 -10.91
CA PRO A 50 9.36 7.60 -10.27
C PRO A 50 9.29 7.31 -8.76
N THR A 51 8.12 7.47 -8.14
CA THR A 51 7.88 7.20 -6.72
C THR A 51 7.47 5.76 -6.41
N LEU A 52 7.44 4.87 -7.42
CA LEU A 52 6.89 3.51 -7.28
C LEU A 52 7.46 2.75 -6.08
N ALA A 53 8.78 2.74 -5.93
CA ALA A 53 9.43 2.02 -4.84
C ALA A 53 9.02 2.56 -3.46
N THR A 54 8.95 3.89 -3.32
CA THR A 54 8.56 4.54 -2.07
C THR A 54 7.08 4.32 -1.75
N ASP A 55 6.20 4.41 -2.75
CA ASP A 55 4.76 4.22 -2.57
C ASP A 55 4.42 2.75 -2.21
N MET A 56 5.12 1.81 -2.83
CA MET A 56 5.00 0.38 -2.50
C MET A 56 5.58 0.05 -1.14
N GLY A 57 6.73 0.63 -0.79
CA GLY A 57 7.33 0.47 0.54
C GLY A 57 6.42 0.98 1.65
N ALA A 58 5.89 2.20 1.49
CA ALA A 58 4.99 2.81 2.46
C ALA A 58 3.70 2.01 2.70
N LEU A 59 3.23 1.27 1.69
CA LEU A 59 2.07 0.38 1.84
C LEU A 59 2.45 -0.96 2.46
N GLN A 60 3.53 -1.59 1.98
CA GLN A 60 3.92 -2.94 2.42
C GLN A 60 4.49 -2.96 3.84
N GLU A 61 5.27 -1.95 4.24
CA GLU A 61 5.87 -1.88 5.58
C GLU A 61 4.82 -1.78 6.69
N ARG A 62 3.61 -1.32 6.36
CA ARG A 62 2.47 -1.24 7.28
C ARG A 62 1.76 -2.58 7.47
N ILE A 63 1.90 -3.51 6.51
CA ILE A 63 1.41 -4.89 6.60
C ILE A 63 2.49 -5.69 7.33
N THR A 64 2.45 -5.62 8.66
CA THR A 64 3.47 -6.23 9.51
C THR A 64 2.90 -6.58 10.88
N THR A 65 3.67 -7.36 11.63
CA THR A 65 3.39 -7.73 13.02
C THR A 65 3.91 -6.65 13.96
N THR A 66 3.09 -6.31 14.95
CA THR A 66 3.45 -5.42 16.06
C THR A 66 3.34 -6.16 17.39
N ASN A 67 3.68 -5.51 18.50
CA ASN A 67 3.49 -6.08 19.83
C ASN A 67 2.01 -6.24 20.23
N LYS A 68 1.07 -5.64 19.49
CA LYS A 68 -0.36 -5.68 19.80
C LYS A 68 -1.15 -6.71 18.99
N GLY A 69 -0.66 -7.06 17.79
CA GLY A 69 -1.32 -7.96 16.85
C GLY A 69 -0.59 -7.98 15.51
N SER A 70 -1.10 -8.73 14.54
CA SER A 70 -0.51 -8.86 13.20
C SER A 70 -1.48 -8.53 12.07
N ILE A 71 -0.95 -8.08 10.95
CA ILE A 71 -1.67 -8.06 9.66
C ILE A 71 -0.91 -8.97 8.72
N THR A 72 -1.59 -10.00 8.21
CA THR A 72 -1.05 -10.97 7.24
C THR A 72 -1.69 -10.79 5.88
#